data_AF-A0A7X9JWH4-F1
#
_entry.id   AF-A0A7X9JWH4-F1
#
_cell.length_a   1.000
_cell.length_b   1.000
_cell.length_c   1.000
_cell.angle_alpha   90.00
_cell.angle_beta   90.00
_cell.angle_gamma   90.00
#
_symmetry.space_group_name_H-M   'P 1'
#
loop_
_entity.id
_entity.type
_entity.pdbx_description
1 polymer ?
#
loop_
_entity_poly.entity_id
_entity_poly.type
_entity_poly.pdbx_seq_one_letter_code
_entity_poly.pdbx_strand_id
1 'polypeptide(L)'
;MSTKPQSEDIAGGQAIIEGVMMRHGNKIAAAVRSPSKEIIFQESEYVSLTKRYKFLGWMFIRGTVTLFEMMLVGIKALMFSAQIALSEEEKKPGDWEMYLSFAVSFAVAIFFFIVVPAFFFTQIKSCVSNLLLLNFLEGCLRLGIFLCFLASTLLLSDMRRVYMYHGAEHKTVFAWENGQELTVQNIKDFSTRHPRCGTSFILFVMIVSILVFSLLGRPDFLHRVVYKL
;
A
#
# COMPACT_ATOMS: atom_id res chain seq x y z
N MET A 1 -30.82 -16.84 1.72
CA MET A 1 -30.83 -15.45 1.19
C MET A 1 -29.76 -14.69 1.94
N SER A 2 -28.62 -14.41 1.31
CA SER A 2 -27.60 -13.56 1.93
C SER A 2 -28.09 -12.11 1.83
N THR A 3 -28.44 -11.53 2.97
CA THR A 3 -28.87 -10.13 3.07
C THR A 3 -27.69 -9.23 2.74
N LYS A 4 -27.90 -8.22 1.89
CA LYS A 4 -26.88 -7.23 1.54
C LYS A 4 -26.27 -6.63 2.82
N PRO A 5 -24.93 -6.56 2.95
CA PRO A 5 -24.29 -6.00 4.15
C PRO A 5 -24.75 -4.57 4.40
N GLN A 6 -24.91 -4.20 5.67
CA GLN A 6 -25.23 -2.82 6.03
C GLN A 6 -24.01 -1.90 5.84
N SER A 7 -24.21 -0.58 5.82
CA SER A 7 -23.12 0.39 5.64
C SER A 7 -22.05 0.34 6.73
N GLU A 8 -22.37 -0.23 7.89
CA GLU A 8 -21.43 -0.42 9.01
C GLU A 8 -20.61 -1.71 8.87
N ASP A 9 -20.94 -2.55 7.89
CA ASP A 9 -20.47 -3.92 7.69
C ASP A 9 -19.34 -3.99 6.64
N ILE A 10 -18.48 -2.98 6.65
CA ILE A 10 -17.42 -2.79 5.67
C ILE A 10 -16.33 -3.85 5.91
N ALA A 11 -16.13 -4.70 4.91
CA ALA A 11 -14.97 -5.58 4.81
C ALA A 11 -13.89 -4.92 3.94
N GLY A 12 -12.64 -5.19 4.28
CA GLY A 12 -11.48 -4.82 3.47
C GLY A 12 -10.28 -5.67 3.85
N GLY A 13 -9.27 -5.70 2.99
CA GLY A 13 -8.10 -6.52 3.25
C GLY A 13 -6.80 -5.96 2.74
N GLN A 14 -5.77 -6.79 2.86
CA GLN A 14 -4.43 -6.58 2.34
C GLN A 14 -3.91 -7.89 1.81
N ALA A 15 -3.30 -7.87 0.61
CA ALA A 15 -2.54 -9.01 0.14
C ALA A 15 -1.25 -9.17 0.97
N ILE A 16 -0.94 -10.42 1.30
CA ILE A 16 0.28 -10.82 2.00
C ILE A 16 0.98 -11.91 1.18
N ILE A 17 2.15 -12.37 1.61
CA ILE A 17 2.90 -13.39 0.86
C ILE A 17 2.09 -14.68 0.85
N GLU A 18 1.81 -15.22 -0.34
CA GLU A 18 0.99 -16.43 -0.49
C GLU A 18 -0.39 -16.39 0.20
N GLY A 19 -0.99 -15.22 0.39
CA GLY A 19 -2.21 -15.10 1.17
C GLY A 19 -2.91 -13.76 1.16
N VAL A 20 -3.93 -13.66 2.00
CA VAL A 20 -4.71 -12.44 2.22
C VAL A 20 -4.99 -12.26 3.72
N MET A 21 -4.94 -11.01 4.17
CA MET A 21 -5.49 -10.58 5.45
C MET A 21 -6.79 -9.83 5.21
N MET A 22 -7.85 -10.22 5.90
CA MET A 22 -9.16 -9.58 5.85
C MET A 22 -9.50 -9.01 7.23
N ARG A 23 -10.10 -7.83 7.23
CA ARG A 23 -10.64 -7.18 8.42
C ARG A 23 -12.14 -6.98 8.24
N HIS A 24 -12.86 -7.31 9.31
CA HIS A 24 -14.29 -7.10 9.39
C HIS A 24 -14.71 -6.82 10.84
N GLY A 25 -15.40 -5.71 11.07
CA GLY A 25 -15.75 -5.27 12.42
C GLY A 25 -14.53 -5.17 13.35
N ASN A 26 -14.56 -5.95 14.43
CA ASN A 26 -13.49 -6.05 15.42
C ASN A 26 -12.64 -7.32 15.27
N LYS A 27 -12.65 -7.97 14.10
CA LYS A 27 -11.87 -9.18 13.82
C LYS A 27 -10.95 -8.97 12.63
N ILE A 28 -9.78 -9.60 12.72
CA ILE A 28 -8.80 -9.68 11.64
C ILE A 28 -8.44 -11.14 11.48
N ALA A 29 -8.49 -11.63 10.25
CA ALA A 29 -8.10 -12.98 9.88
C ALA A 29 -7.11 -12.93 8.73
N ALA A 30 -5.98 -13.62 8.87
CA ALA A 30 -5.02 -13.85 7.80
C ALA A 30 -5.07 -15.32 7.40
N ALA A 31 -5.07 -15.59 6.10
CA ALA A 31 -5.00 -16.93 5.52
C ALA A 31 -3.82 -17.00 4.57
N VAL A 32 -2.89 -17.92 4.81
CA VAL A 32 -1.63 -18.07 4.05
C VAL A 32 -1.51 -19.50 3.57
N ARG A 33 -1.15 -19.67 2.30
CA ARG A 33 -0.84 -20.97 1.71
C ARG A 33 0.60 -21.34 2.03
N SER A 34 0.80 -22.46 2.72
CA SER A 34 2.14 -23.02 2.97
C SER A 34 2.75 -23.65 1.71
N PRO A 35 4.06 -23.92 1.70
CA PRO A 35 4.70 -24.75 0.66
C PRO A 35 4.07 -26.15 0.52
N SER A 36 3.55 -26.73 1.61
CA SER A 36 2.79 -27.99 1.60
C SER A 36 1.39 -27.87 0.97
N LYS A 37 1.00 -26.68 0.53
CA LYS A 37 -0.32 -26.31 -0.04
C LYS A 37 -1.48 -26.30 0.96
N GLU A 38 -1.19 -26.42 2.25
CA GLU A 38 -2.17 -26.24 3.31
C GLU A 38 -2.44 -24.74 3.53
N ILE A 39 -3.63 -24.41 4.06
CA ILE A 39 -3.98 -23.03 4.39
C ILE A 39 -3.89 -22.88 5.91
N ILE A 40 -2.98 -22.02 6.35
CA ILE A 40 -2.77 -21.69 7.75
C ILE A 40 -3.49 -20.37 8.05
N PHE A 41 -4.28 -20.37 9.12
CA PHE A 41 -5.06 -19.23 9.55
C PHE A 41 -4.46 -18.60 10.81
N GLN A 42 -4.52 -17.27 10.88
CA GLN A 42 -4.30 -16.52 12.10
C GLN A 42 -5.46 -15.56 12.30
N GLU A 43 -6.18 -15.73 13.40
CA GLU A 43 -7.26 -14.85 13.80
C GLU A 43 -6.85 -14.01 15.01
N SER A 44 -7.25 -12.76 15.02
CA SER A 44 -7.04 -11.86 16.15
C SER A 44 -8.21 -10.91 16.32
N GLU A 45 -8.49 -10.58 17.58
CA GLU A 45 -9.39 -9.48 17.89
C GLU A 45 -8.68 -8.14 17.71
N TYR A 46 -9.40 -7.20 17.15
CA TYR A 46 -8.92 -5.86 16.85
C TYR A 46 -9.93 -4.84 17.34
N VAL A 47 -9.50 -3.98 18.25
CA VAL A 47 -10.27 -2.82 18.70
C VAL A 47 -9.46 -1.58 18.35
N SER A 48 -10.01 -0.71 17.50
CA SER A 48 -9.25 0.47 17.07
C SER A 48 -8.91 1.38 18.24
N LEU A 49 -7.72 1.97 18.19
CA LEU A 49 -7.29 2.99 19.15
C LEU A 49 -8.25 4.18 19.21
N THR A 50 -8.87 4.51 18.07
CA THR A 50 -9.88 5.58 17.95
C THR A 50 -11.18 5.26 18.67
N LYS A 51 -11.55 3.97 18.81
CA LYS A 51 -12.68 3.52 19.65
C LYS A 51 -12.29 3.45 21.12
N ARG A 52 -11.05 3.06 21.43
CA ARG A 52 -10.53 2.96 22.81
C ARG A 52 -10.35 4.33 23.47
N TYR A 53 -9.88 5.31 22.72
CA TYR A 53 -9.60 6.66 23.22
C TYR A 53 -10.37 7.71 22.38
N LYS A 54 -11.42 8.29 22.97
CA LYS A 54 -12.34 9.24 22.30
C LYS A 54 -11.61 10.42 21.65
N PHE A 55 -10.54 10.91 22.29
CA PHE A 55 -9.72 12.00 21.73
C PHE A 55 -9.08 11.62 20.39
N LEU A 56 -8.54 10.40 20.25
CA LEU A 56 -7.95 9.90 19.01
C LEU A 56 -8.96 9.73 17.87
N GLY A 57 -10.25 9.70 18.18
CA GLY A 57 -11.35 9.69 17.20
C GLY A 57 -11.64 11.06 16.56
N TRP A 58 -10.96 12.14 16.97
CA TRP A 58 -11.23 13.48 16.44
C TRP A 58 -10.86 13.60 14.95
N MET A 59 -11.70 14.28 14.16
CA MET A 59 -11.68 14.29 12.69
C MET A 59 -10.28 14.50 12.08
N PHE A 60 -9.49 15.41 12.63
CA PHE A 60 -8.17 15.77 12.10
C PHE A 60 -7.08 14.71 12.38
N ILE A 61 -7.18 13.96 13.47
CA ILE A 61 -6.15 12.97 13.87
C ILE A 61 -6.58 11.53 13.61
N ARG A 62 -7.88 11.29 13.51
CA ARG A 62 -8.47 9.95 13.30
C ARG A 62 -7.86 9.24 12.10
N GLY A 63 -7.70 9.94 10.98
CA GLY A 63 -7.14 9.38 9.75
C GLY A 63 -5.70 8.90 9.95
N THR A 64 -4.85 9.77 10.50
CA THR A 64 -3.44 9.46 10.81
C THR A 64 -3.33 8.27 11.78
N VAL A 65 -4.07 8.30 12.89
CA VAL A 65 -4.07 7.19 13.87
C VAL A 65 -4.49 5.87 13.21
N THR A 66 -5.57 5.90 12.41
CA THR A 66 -6.06 4.70 11.71
C THR A 66 -5.04 4.17 10.70
N LEU A 67 -4.34 5.07 9.98
CA LEU A 67 -3.30 4.69 9.02
C LEU A 67 -2.14 3.97 9.72
N PHE A 68 -1.59 4.56 10.79
CA PHE A 68 -0.49 3.94 11.55
C PHE A 68 -0.89 2.60 12.15
N GLU A 69 -2.09 2.53 12.72
CA GLU A 69 -2.61 1.30 13.29
C GLU A 69 -2.76 0.19 12.24
N MET A 70 -3.34 0.51 11.08
CA MET A 70 -3.46 -0.44 9.97
C MET A 70 -2.11 -0.84 9.38
N MET A 71 -1.14 0.09 9.31
CA MET A 71 0.22 -0.21 8.87
C MET A 71 0.88 -1.22 9.82
N LEU A 72 0.77 -1.05 11.13
CA LEU A 72 1.33 -1.99 12.12
C LEU A 72 0.69 -3.38 12.02
N VAL A 73 -0.63 -3.44 11.84
CA VAL A 73 -1.36 -4.69 11.59
C VAL A 73 -0.88 -5.34 10.29
N GLY A 74 -0.77 -4.57 9.21
CA GLY A 74 -0.30 -5.04 7.91
C GLY A 74 1.12 -5.59 7.95
N ILE A 75 2.04 -4.93 8.68
CA ILE A 75 3.42 -5.42 8.90
C ILE A 75 3.40 -6.74 9.66
N LYS A 76 2.60 -6.86 10.73
CA LYS A 76 2.48 -8.13 11.48
C LYS A 76 1.97 -9.27 10.60
N ALA A 77 0.95 -9.00 9.77
CA ALA A 77 0.41 -9.99 8.84
C ALA A 77 1.43 -10.40 7.76
N LEU A 78 2.22 -9.45 7.25
CA LEU A 78 3.31 -9.74 6.31
C LEU A 78 4.39 -10.60 6.96
N MET A 79 4.81 -10.28 8.19
CA MET A 79 5.78 -11.09 8.93
C MET A 79 5.26 -12.50 9.20
N PHE A 80 3.99 -12.64 9.58
CA PHE A 80 3.33 -13.95 9.72
C PHE A 80 3.38 -14.74 8.41
N SER A 81 3.01 -14.11 7.29
CA SER A 81 3.03 -14.79 5.99
C SER A 81 4.43 -15.17 5.53
N ALA A 82 5.43 -14.32 5.77
CA ALA A 82 6.82 -14.61 5.44
C ALA A 82 7.33 -15.82 6.22
N GLN A 83 6.98 -15.93 7.50
CA GLN A 83 7.38 -17.07 8.33
C GLN A 83 6.79 -18.41 7.86
N ILE A 84 5.60 -18.40 7.27
CA ILE A 84 4.94 -19.60 6.72
C ILE A 84 5.44 -19.92 5.31
N ALA A 85 5.72 -18.88 4.52
CA ALA A 85 6.18 -19.03 3.14
C ALA A 85 7.62 -19.57 3.06
N LEU A 86 8.44 -19.32 4.08
CA LEU A 86 9.76 -19.92 4.23
C LEU A 86 9.63 -21.45 4.34
N SER A 87 10.36 -22.16 3.49
CA SER A 87 10.46 -23.63 3.59
C SER A 87 11.27 -24.03 4.84
N GLU A 88 11.07 -25.24 5.38
CA GLU A 88 11.85 -25.69 6.56
C GLU A 88 13.37 -25.71 6.30
N GLU A 89 13.78 -25.76 5.03
CA GLU A 89 15.18 -25.71 4.58
C GLU A 89 15.72 -24.28 4.47
N GLU A 90 14.86 -23.27 4.36
CA GLU A 90 15.26 -21.87 4.26
C GLU A 90 15.49 -21.26 5.64
N LYS A 91 16.75 -20.90 5.91
CA LYS A 91 17.15 -20.28 7.16
C LYS A 91 16.48 -18.91 7.29
N LYS A 92 15.82 -18.65 8.42
CA LYS A 92 15.33 -17.31 8.75
C LYS A 92 16.48 -16.30 8.63
N PRO A 93 16.29 -15.20 7.88
CA PRO A 93 17.31 -14.17 7.77
C PRO A 93 17.66 -13.63 9.15
N GLY A 94 18.94 -13.39 9.39
CA GLY A 94 19.42 -12.84 10.67
C GLY A 94 18.94 -11.41 10.87
N ASP A 95 18.88 -10.94 12.13
CA ASP A 95 18.47 -9.57 12.44
C ASP A 95 19.28 -8.53 11.64
N TRP A 96 20.58 -8.75 11.49
CA TRP A 96 21.47 -7.86 10.71
C TRP A 96 21.09 -7.81 9.23
N GLU A 97 20.70 -8.93 8.62
CA GLU A 97 20.31 -9.02 7.21
C GLU A 97 19.01 -8.27 6.97
N MET A 98 18.10 -8.34 7.94
CA MET A 98 16.86 -7.59 7.93
C MET A 98 17.14 -6.09 8.05
N TYR A 99 18.00 -5.65 8.99
CA TYR A 99 18.41 -4.25 9.09
C TYR A 99 19.09 -3.74 7.81
N LEU A 100 20.00 -4.53 7.22
CA LEU A 100 20.65 -4.19 5.96
C LEU A 100 19.61 -4.06 4.83
N SER A 101 18.68 -5.01 4.72
CA SER A 101 17.63 -4.99 3.70
C SER A 101 16.73 -3.76 3.83
N PHE A 102 16.38 -3.38 5.06
CA PHE A 102 15.65 -2.14 5.34
C PHE A 102 16.48 -0.93 4.93
N ALA A 103 17.75 -0.83 5.35
CA ALA A 103 18.62 0.29 5.02
C ALA A 103 18.81 0.47 3.51
N VAL A 104 19.04 -0.63 2.77
CA VAL A 104 19.15 -0.64 1.32
C VAL A 104 17.84 -0.20 0.67
N SER A 105 16.69 -0.71 1.13
CA SER A 105 15.37 -0.32 0.61
C SER A 105 15.10 1.17 0.80
N PHE A 106 15.42 1.72 1.96
CA PHE A 106 15.33 3.15 2.24
C PHE A 106 16.29 3.97 1.37
N ALA A 107 17.54 3.54 1.21
CA ALA A 107 18.51 4.22 0.35
C ALA A 107 18.05 4.27 -1.12
N VAL A 108 17.55 3.15 -1.64
CA VAL A 108 16.98 3.06 -2.99
C VAL A 108 15.76 3.97 -3.13
N ALA A 109 14.87 3.99 -2.13
CA ALA A 109 13.71 4.88 -2.13
C ALA A 109 14.11 6.36 -2.14
N ILE A 110 15.03 6.78 -1.28
CA ILE A 110 15.55 8.16 -1.24
C ILE A 110 16.20 8.52 -2.59
N PHE A 111 17.01 7.62 -3.15
CA PHE A 111 17.67 7.85 -4.42
C PHE A 111 16.66 8.09 -5.55
N PHE A 112 15.71 7.17 -5.77
CA PHE A 112 14.77 7.27 -6.89
C PHE A 112 13.66 8.31 -6.69
N PHE A 113 13.17 8.52 -5.47
CA PHE A 113 12.01 9.39 -5.24
C PHE A 113 12.38 10.82 -4.78
N ILE A 114 13.63 11.04 -4.33
CA ILE A 114 14.11 12.36 -3.91
C ILE A 114 15.25 12.84 -4.80
N VAL A 115 16.35 12.10 -4.88
CA VAL A 115 17.58 12.55 -5.56
C VAL A 115 17.38 12.66 -7.07
N VAL A 116 16.87 11.61 -7.72
CA VAL A 116 16.66 11.58 -9.17
C VAL A 116 15.73 12.73 -9.64
N PRO A 117 14.52 12.93 -9.08
CA PRO A 117 13.68 14.07 -9.45
C PRO A 117 14.35 15.43 -9.23
N ALA A 118 15.11 15.58 -8.13
CA ALA A 118 15.81 16.82 -7.83
C ALA A 118 16.93 17.13 -8.83
N PHE A 119 17.67 16.11 -9.27
CA PHE A 119 18.70 16.25 -10.31
C PHE A 119 18.09 16.62 -11.66
N PHE A 120 17.06 15.90 -12.13
CA PHE A 120 16.42 16.24 -13.40
C PHE A 120 15.78 17.64 -13.40
N PHE A 121 15.28 18.09 -12.24
CA PHE A 121 14.78 19.45 -12.10
C PHE A 121 15.85 20.51 -12.40
N THR A 122 17.09 20.34 -11.94
CA THR A 122 18.15 21.32 -12.21
C THR A 122 18.49 21.39 -13.71
N GLN A 123 18.43 20.26 -14.40
CA GLN A 123 18.62 20.20 -15.85
C GLN A 123 17.48 20.91 -16.61
N ILE A 124 16.22 20.64 -16.24
CA ILE A 124 15.05 21.24 -16.89
C ILE A 124 14.97 22.75 -16.63
N LYS A 125 15.35 23.22 -15.42
CA LYS A 125 15.37 24.64 -15.06
C LYS A 125 16.27 25.47 -15.99
N SER A 126 17.35 24.90 -16.52
CA SER A 126 18.24 25.58 -17.47
C SER A 126 17.57 25.87 -18.82
N CYS A 127 16.55 25.09 -19.20
CA CYS A 127 15.86 25.22 -20.48
C CYS A 127 14.47 25.89 -20.37
N VAL A 128 13.86 25.86 -19.18
CA VAL A 128 12.48 26.34 -18.95
C VAL A 128 12.46 27.40 -17.86
N SER A 129 12.11 28.63 -18.24
CA SER A 129 11.98 29.77 -17.32
C SER A 129 10.59 29.87 -16.67
N ASN A 130 9.55 29.27 -17.28
CA ASN A 130 8.19 29.29 -16.74
C ASN A 130 8.06 28.34 -15.55
N LEU A 131 7.85 28.90 -14.35
CA LEU A 131 7.73 28.13 -13.10
C LEU A 131 6.57 27.13 -13.10
N LEU A 132 5.43 27.47 -13.69
CA LEU A 132 4.27 26.56 -13.73
C LEU A 132 4.60 25.32 -14.56
N LEU A 133 5.19 25.52 -15.74
CA LEU A 133 5.60 24.44 -16.63
C LEU A 133 6.70 23.59 -15.97
N LEU A 134 7.67 24.21 -15.31
CA LEU A 134 8.74 23.52 -14.60
C LEU A 134 8.21 22.62 -13.46
N ASN A 135 7.29 23.13 -12.63
CA ASN A 135 6.68 22.34 -11.56
C ASN A 135 5.80 21.20 -12.09
N PHE A 136 5.08 21.44 -13.19
CA PHE A 136 4.28 20.41 -13.84
C PHE A 136 5.16 19.27 -14.37
N LEU A 137 6.26 19.60 -15.07
CA LEU A 137 7.21 18.61 -15.59
C LEU A 137 7.88 17.80 -14.48
N GLU A 138 8.25 18.42 -13.35
CA GLU A 138 8.76 17.70 -12.16
C GLU A 138 7.70 16.72 -11.63
N GLY A 139 6.45 17.16 -11.56
CA GLY A 139 5.33 16.32 -11.16
C GLY A 139 5.14 15.10 -12.05
N CYS A 140 5.13 15.33 -13.37
CA CYS A 140 5.08 14.27 -14.38
C CYS A 140 6.26 13.30 -14.25
N LEU A 141 7.48 13.80 -14.02
CA LEU A 141 8.66 12.97 -13.80
C LEU A 141 8.48 12.07 -12.56
N ARG A 142 8.04 12.63 -11.43
CA ARG A 142 7.82 11.85 -10.20
C ARG A 142 6.73 10.79 -10.38
N LEU A 143 5.64 11.13 -11.06
CA LEU A 143 4.59 10.17 -11.39
C LEU A 143 5.12 9.08 -12.33
N GLY A 144 5.91 9.45 -13.34
CA GLY A 144 6.56 8.51 -14.26
C GLY A 144 7.46 7.53 -13.52
N ILE A 145 8.35 8.01 -12.64
CA ILE A 145 9.23 7.17 -11.82
C ILE A 145 8.40 6.20 -10.96
N PHE A 146 7.33 6.69 -10.33
CA PHE A 146 6.45 5.84 -9.50
C PHE A 146 5.76 4.75 -10.32
N LEU A 147 5.21 5.08 -11.49
CA LEU A 147 4.57 4.11 -12.37
C LEU A 147 5.58 3.11 -12.93
N CYS A 148 6.78 3.55 -13.32
CA CYS A 148 7.87 2.68 -13.75
C CYS A 148 8.34 1.74 -12.64
N PHE A 149 8.38 2.20 -11.39
CA PHE A 149 8.68 1.36 -10.23
C PHE A 149 7.61 0.27 -10.06
N LEU A 150 6.32 0.63 -10.06
CA LEU A 150 5.22 -0.33 -9.97
C LEU A 150 5.17 -1.31 -11.16
N ALA A 151 5.56 -0.87 -12.35
CA ALA A 151 5.64 -1.76 -13.51
C ALA A 151 6.83 -2.74 -13.37
N SER A 152 7.97 -2.26 -12.87
CA SER A 152 9.17 -3.09 -12.67
C SER A 152 8.95 -4.22 -11.65
N THR A 153 8.13 -4.02 -10.62
CA THR A 153 7.81 -5.09 -9.66
C THR A 153 7.06 -6.25 -10.31
N LEU A 154 6.34 -6.03 -11.42
CA LEU A 154 5.70 -7.11 -12.18
C LEU A 154 6.70 -8.08 -12.82
N LEU A 155 7.97 -7.69 -12.94
CA LEU A 155 9.04 -8.58 -13.43
C LEU A 155 9.38 -9.66 -12.40
N LEU A 156 9.12 -9.41 -11.11
CA LEU A 156 9.36 -10.34 -10.01
C LEU A 156 8.17 -11.31 -9.86
N SER A 157 8.43 -12.63 -9.90
CA SER A 157 7.41 -13.68 -9.78
C SER A 157 6.58 -13.54 -8.51
N ASP A 158 7.25 -13.26 -7.40
CA ASP A 158 6.64 -13.26 -6.07
C ASP A 158 5.70 -12.06 -5.92
N MET A 159 6.08 -10.92 -6.49
CA MET A 159 5.21 -9.75 -6.55
C MET A 159 4.01 -9.95 -7.45
N ARG A 160 4.16 -10.62 -8.60
CA ARG A 160 3.01 -11.01 -9.44
C ARG A 160 2.02 -11.85 -8.65
N ARG A 161 2.51 -12.79 -7.83
CA ARG A 161 1.67 -13.63 -6.97
C ARG A 161 0.92 -12.78 -5.94
N VAL A 162 1.59 -11.86 -5.24
CA VAL A 162 0.94 -10.92 -4.31
C VAL A 162 -0.15 -10.10 -5.00
N TYR A 163 0.09 -9.62 -6.23
CA TYR A 163 -0.94 -8.91 -6.99
C TYR A 163 -2.15 -9.79 -7.37
N MET A 164 -1.94 -11.09 -7.57
CA MET A 164 -3.06 -12.01 -7.78
C MET A 164 -3.90 -12.19 -6.51
N TYR A 165 -3.27 -12.31 -5.33
CA TYR A 165 -3.99 -12.33 -4.06
C TYR A 165 -4.70 -11.00 -3.79
N HIS A 166 -4.10 -9.87 -4.16
CA HIS A 166 -4.75 -8.56 -4.07
C HIS A 166 -5.98 -8.45 -4.97
N GLY A 167 -5.89 -8.95 -6.20
CA GLY A 167 -7.05 -9.03 -7.10
C GLY A 167 -8.16 -9.92 -6.53
N ALA A 168 -7.79 -11.05 -5.91
CA ALA A 168 -8.75 -11.94 -5.26
C ALA A 168 -9.42 -11.30 -4.04
N GLU A 169 -8.69 -10.52 -3.25
CA GLU A 169 -9.22 -9.73 -2.14
C GLU A 169 -10.29 -8.75 -2.62
N HIS A 170 -9.97 -7.92 -3.61
CA HIS A 170 -10.94 -6.98 -4.18
C HIS A 170 -12.22 -7.66 -4.70
N LYS A 171 -12.08 -8.79 -5.40
CA LYS A 171 -13.23 -9.55 -5.90
C LYS A 171 -14.09 -10.09 -4.76
N THR A 172 -13.45 -10.57 -3.69
CA THR A 172 -14.12 -11.12 -2.51
C THR A 172 -14.88 -10.02 -1.76
N VAL A 173 -14.27 -8.85 -1.60
CA VAL A 173 -14.92 -7.67 -1.00
C VAL A 173 -16.11 -7.24 -1.84
N PHE A 174 -16.01 -7.17 -3.17
CA PHE A 174 -17.15 -6.85 -4.01
C PHE A 174 -18.29 -7.87 -3.90
N ALA A 175 -17.98 -9.16 -3.88
CA ALA A 175 -18.99 -10.21 -3.69
C ALA A 175 -19.71 -10.04 -2.34
N TRP A 176 -18.95 -9.78 -1.27
CA TRP A 176 -19.51 -9.47 0.04
C TRP A 176 -20.45 -8.27 -0.01
N GLU A 177 -20.01 -7.13 -0.53
CA GLU A 177 -20.80 -5.89 -0.61
C GLU A 177 -22.08 -6.01 -1.43
N ASN A 178 -22.08 -6.92 -2.41
CA ASN A 178 -23.26 -7.23 -3.23
C ASN A 178 -24.17 -8.29 -2.59
N GLY A 179 -23.88 -8.74 -1.38
CA GLY A 179 -24.65 -9.77 -0.67
C GLY A 179 -24.61 -11.12 -1.37
N GLN A 180 -23.57 -11.40 -2.17
CA GLN A 180 -23.39 -12.70 -2.80
C GLN A 180 -22.82 -13.70 -1.78
N GLU A 181 -23.13 -14.98 -1.97
CA GLU A 181 -22.46 -16.05 -1.23
C GLU A 181 -20.99 -16.11 -1.64
N LEU A 182 -20.08 -16.23 -0.66
CA LEU A 182 -18.62 -16.20 -0.86
C LEU A 182 -18.08 -17.52 -1.44
N THR A 183 -18.58 -17.89 -2.61
CA THR A 183 -18.09 -19.02 -3.40
C THR A 183 -17.19 -18.53 -4.53
N VAL A 184 -16.24 -19.37 -4.96
CA VAL A 184 -15.34 -19.05 -6.08
C VAL A 184 -16.13 -18.68 -7.34
N GLN A 185 -17.26 -19.34 -7.57
CA GLN A 185 -18.11 -19.10 -8.74
C GLN A 185 -18.70 -17.69 -8.75
N ASN A 186 -19.16 -17.18 -7.61
CA ASN A 186 -19.71 -15.83 -7.52
C ASN A 186 -18.61 -14.76 -7.50
N ILE A 187 -17.47 -15.05 -6.85
CA ILE A 187 -16.38 -14.08 -6.65
C ILE A 187 -15.66 -13.78 -7.97
N LYS A 188 -15.42 -14.78 -8.81
CA LYS A 188 -14.57 -14.63 -10.01
C LYS A 188 -15.10 -13.60 -11.02
N ASP A 189 -16.41 -13.36 -11.02
CA ASP A 189 -17.10 -12.46 -11.96
C ASP A 189 -16.95 -10.97 -11.58
N PHE A 190 -16.49 -10.68 -10.35
CA PHE A 190 -16.24 -9.31 -9.92
C PHE A 190 -14.92 -8.73 -10.48
N SER A 191 -14.86 -7.40 -10.52
CA SER A 191 -13.70 -6.64 -10.96
C SER A 191 -12.56 -6.70 -9.93
N THR A 192 -11.31 -6.65 -10.41
CA THR A 192 -10.14 -6.45 -9.55
C THR A 192 -9.88 -4.97 -9.23
N ARG A 193 -10.66 -4.03 -9.78
CA ARG A 193 -10.49 -2.58 -9.56
C ARG A 193 -11.46 -2.10 -8.49
N HIS A 194 -10.99 -2.01 -7.26
CA HIS A 194 -11.80 -1.59 -6.13
C HIS A 194 -11.58 -0.09 -5.82
N PRO A 195 -12.64 0.73 -5.62
CA PRO A 195 -12.50 2.17 -5.41
C PRO A 195 -11.78 2.54 -4.10
N ARG A 196 -11.77 1.63 -3.11
CA ARG A 196 -11.07 1.79 -1.83
C ARG A 196 -9.64 1.23 -1.82
N CYS A 197 -9.08 0.91 -2.98
CA CYS A 197 -7.71 0.39 -3.06
C CYS A 197 -6.68 1.48 -2.74
N GLY A 198 -5.66 1.12 -1.96
CA GLY A 198 -4.54 2.01 -1.63
C GLY A 198 -3.78 2.53 -2.85
N THR A 199 -3.72 1.77 -3.96
CA THR A 199 -3.09 2.23 -5.21
C THR A 199 -3.86 3.41 -5.83
N SER A 200 -5.19 3.35 -5.84
CA SER A 200 -6.04 4.45 -6.28
C SER A 200 -5.89 5.68 -5.38
N PHE A 201 -5.80 5.46 -4.06
CA PHE A 201 -5.56 6.54 -3.10
C PHE A 201 -4.20 7.23 -3.33
N ILE A 202 -3.11 6.47 -3.44
CA ILE A 202 -1.77 7.04 -3.67
C ILE A 202 -1.71 7.81 -4.99
N LEU A 203 -2.27 7.26 -6.06
CA LEU A 203 -2.34 7.97 -7.35
C LEU A 203 -3.13 9.26 -7.27
N PHE A 204 -4.28 9.26 -6.58
CA PHE A 204 -5.07 10.46 -6.34
C PHE A 204 -4.26 11.52 -5.57
N VAL A 205 -3.64 11.14 -4.45
CA VAL A 205 -2.80 12.05 -3.65
C VAL A 205 -1.65 12.61 -4.47
N MET A 206 -1.00 11.79 -5.30
CA MET A 206 0.08 12.25 -6.18
C MET A 206 -0.41 13.26 -7.22
N ILE A 207 -1.51 12.98 -7.91
CA ILE A 207 -2.07 13.88 -8.93
C ILE A 207 -2.49 15.22 -8.29
N VAL A 208 -3.22 15.17 -7.17
CA VAL A 208 -3.62 16.39 -6.44
C VAL A 208 -2.39 17.17 -5.98
N SER A 209 -1.36 16.48 -5.47
CA SER A 209 -0.11 17.13 -5.06
C SER A 209 0.59 17.81 -6.24
N ILE A 210 0.62 17.19 -7.42
CA ILE A 210 1.20 17.78 -8.62
C ILE A 210 0.45 19.06 -8.99
N LEU A 211 -0.88 19.04 -8.99
CA LEU A 211 -1.69 20.22 -9.31
C LEU A 211 -1.50 21.34 -8.29
N VAL A 212 -1.58 21.03 -7.00
CA VAL A 212 -1.43 22.03 -5.91
C VAL A 212 -0.03 22.64 -5.91
N PHE A 213 1.03 21.81 -5.96
CA PHE A 213 2.39 22.32 -5.97
C PHE A 213 2.84 22.88 -7.32
N SER A 214 2.12 22.60 -8.41
CA SER A 214 2.32 23.30 -9.67
C SER A 214 1.92 24.77 -9.55
N LEU A 215 0.84 25.05 -8.83
CA LEU A 215 0.33 26.41 -8.60
C LEU A 215 1.07 27.19 -7.51
N LEU A 216 1.71 26.50 -6.56
CA LEU A 216 2.49 27.12 -5.48
C LEU A 216 3.97 27.30 -5.89
N GLY A 217 4.52 28.51 -5.73
CA GLY A 217 5.95 28.81 -5.92
C GLY A 217 6.85 28.07 -4.92
N ARG A 218 8.15 27.92 -5.21
CA ARG A 218 9.06 27.05 -4.42
C ARG A 218 10.38 27.69 -3.97
N PRO A 219 10.89 27.31 -2.78
CA PRO A 219 12.20 27.72 -2.25
C PRO A 219 13.38 26.92 -2.87
N ASP A 220 14.61 27.32 -2.52
CA ASP A 220 15.86 26.89 -3.15
C ASP A 220 16.27 25.41 -2.89
N PHE A 221 17.26 24.87 -3.63
CA PHE A 221 17.65 23.45 -3.68
C PHE A 221 17.95 22.79 -2.32
N LEU A 222 18.78 23.41 -1.48
CA LEU A 222 19.15 22.84 -0.18
C LEU A 222 17.95 22.70 0.75
N HIS A 223 17.08 23.71 0.78
CA HIS A 223 15.82 23.65 1.53
C HIS A 223 14.92 22.54 0.99
N ARG A 224 14.92 22.27 -0.32
CA ARG A 224 14.11 21.21 -0.95
C ARG A 224 14.55 19.80 -0.57
N VAL A 225 15.84 19.56 -0.36
CA VAL A 225 16.34 18.25 0.08
C VAL A 225 16.11 18.08 1.58
N VAL A 226 16.41 19.10 2.38
CA VAL A 226 16.25 19.05 3.84
C VAL A 226 14.79 18.96 4.28
N TYR A 227 13.85 19.67 3.65
CA TYR A 227 12.42 19.56 3.99
C TYR A 227 11.75 18.25 3.53
N LYS A 228 12.43 17.45 2.70
CA LYS A 228 11.89 16.19 2.14
C LYS A 228 12.52 14.94 2.75
N LEU A 229 13.60 15.09 3.51
CA LEU A 229 14.17 14.06 4.38
C LEU A 229 13.44 14.09 5.74
#